data_AF-A0A101HST1-F1
#
_entry.id   AF-A0A101HST1-F1
#
_cell.length_a   1.000
_cell.length_b   1.000
_cell.length_c   1.000
_cell.angle_alpha   90.00
_cell.angle_beta   90.00
_cell.angle_gamma   90.00
#
_symmetry.space_group_name_H-M   'P 1'
#
loop_
_entity.id
_entity.type
_entity.pdbx_description
1 polymer ?
#
loop_
_entity_poly.entity_id
_entity_poly.type
_entity_poly.pdbx_seq_one_letter_code
_entity_poly.pdbx_strand_id
1 'polypeptide(L)' 'KFKQVLEAFQGAVENENMIKYVCAPCSNCKGTFRNLLDYYGASRFNIRYGGLAELIVNAMIKFDRPYLDFLREDVT' A
#
# COMPACT_ATOMS: atom_id res chain seq x y z
N LYS A 1 -13.88 -4.51 7.29
CA LYS A 1 -12.45 -4.12 7.37
C LYS A 1 -12.12 -2.93 6.47
N PHE A 2 -12.61 -2.87 5.22
CA PHE A 2 -12.30 -1.76 4.31
C PHE A 2 -12.69 -0.36 4.83
N LYS A 3 -13.87 -0.22 5.47
CA LYS A 3 -14.26 1.03 6.16
C LYS A 3 -13.18 1.55 7.12
N GLN A 4 -12.55 0.66 7.90
CA GLN A 4 -11.50 1.03 8.85
C GLN A 4 -10.25 1.56 8.14
N VAL A 5 -9.94 1.06 6.93
CA VAL A 5 -8.85 1.59 6.10
C VAL A 5 -9.16 3.01 5.65
N LEU A 6 -10.39 3.25 5.17
CA LEU A 6 -10.82 4.58 4.74
C LEU A 6 -10.82 5.59 5.89
N GLU A 7 -11.28 5.17 7.07
CA GLU A 7 -11.24 5.99 8.28
C GLU A 7 -9.81 6.30 8.74
N ALA A 8 -8.89 5.33 8.63
CA ALA A 8 -7.47 5.58 8.95
C ALA A 8 -6.80 6.62 8.03
N PHE A 9 -7.31 6.78 6.81
CA PHE A 9 -6.85 7.79 5.85
C PHE A 9 -7.78 8.99 5.75
N GLN A 10 -8.68 9.21 6.72
CA GLN A 10 -9.60 10.34 6.71
C GLN A 10 -8.84 11.67 6.55
N GLY A 11 -9.34 12.55 5.68
CA GLY A 11 -8.69 13.82 5.34
C GLY A 11 -7.57 13.72 4.31
N ALA A 12 -7.05 12.53 4.05
CA ALA A 12 -6.08 12.27 2.98
C ALA A 12 -6.67 11.41 1.86
N VAL A 13 -7.75 10.66 2.10
CA VAL A 13 -8.23 9.57 1.25
C VAL A 13 -8.46 9.99 -0.21
N GLU A 14 -8.98 11.20 -0.43
CA GLU A 14 -9.29 11.74 -1.76
C GLU A 14 -8.07 12.35 -2.48
N ASN A 15 -6.96 12.57 -1.79
CA ASN A 15 -5.75 13.13 -2.40
C ASN A 15 -4.99 12.04 -3.18
N GLU A 16 -5.21 11.96 -4.49
CA GLU A 16 -4.61 10.94 -5.37
C GLU A 16 -3.08 11.06 -5.47
N ASN A 17 -2.52 12.25 -5.23
CA ASN A 17 -1.07 12.49 -5.26
C ASN A 17 -0.35 11.93 -4.02
N MET A 18 -1.09 11.62 -2.95
CA MET A 18 -0.52 11.07 -1.71
C MET A 18 -0.63 9.55 -1.69
N ILE A 19 0.50 8.87 -1.55
CA ILE A 19 0.53 7.41 -1.41
C ILE A 19 0.05 7.01 -0.02
N LYS A 20 -0.94 6.12 0.03
CA LYS A 20 -1.51 5.57 1.27
C LYS A 20 -1.18 4.09 1.32
N TYR A 21 -0.35 3.66 2.27
CA TYR A 21 0.12 2.28 2.29
C TYR A 21 -0.52 1.47 3.43
N VAL A 22 -1.12 0.34 3.08
CA VAL A 22 -1.68 -0.63 4.02
C VAL A 22 -0.74 -1.83 4.15
N CYS A 23 -0.16 -2.00 5.33
CA CYS A 23 0.66 -3.16 5.66
C CYS A 23 -0.21 -4.34 6.09
N ALA A 24 -0.16 -5.44 5.36
CA ALA A 24 -0.80 -6.71 5.69
C ALA A 24 0.20 -7.63 6.44
N PRO A 25 -0.16 -8.16 7.61
CA PRO A 25 0.76 -8.97 8.41
C PRO A 25 0.98 -10.38 7.84
N CYS A 26 0.08 -10.87 6.98
CA CYS A 26 0.20 -12.19 6.35
C CYS A 26 -0.36 -12.18 4.92
N SER A 27 -0.09 -13.27 4.18
CA SER A 27 -0.52 -13.46 2.79
C SER A 27 -2.05 -13.41 2.62
N ASN A 28 -2.80 -14.01 3.54
CA ASN A 28 -4.27 -14.00 3.50
C ASN A 28 -4.84 -12.58 3.64
N CYS A 29 -4.25 -11.77 4.53
CA CYS A 29 -4.62 -10.37 4.68
C CYS A 29 -4.26 -9.57 3.42
N LYS A 30 -3.07 -9.82 2.83
CA LYS A 30 -2.66 -9.18 1.58
C LYS A 30 -3.65 -9.48 0.45
N GLY A 31 -4.05 -10.75 0.31
CA GLY A 31 -5.07 -11.17 -0.67
C GLY A 31 -6.44 -10.54 -0.42
N THR A 32 -6.84 -10.40 0.85
CA THR A 32 -8.08 -9.71 1.22
C THR A 32 -8.06 -8.24 0.80
N PHE A 33 -6.97 -7.51 1.06
CA PHE A 33 -6.87 -6.10 0.68
C PHE A 33 -6.83 -5.91 -0.84
N ARG A 34 -6.14 -6.79 -1.58
CA ARG A 34 -6.20 -6.81 -3.05
C ARG A 34 -7.65 -6.88 -3.52
N ASN A 35 -8.38 -7.91 -3.08
CA ASN A 35 -9.78 -8.10 -3.49
C ASN A 35 -10.68 -6.93 -3.09
N LEU A 36 -10.49 -6.35 -1.91
CA LEU A 36 -11.29 -5.20 -1.45
C LEU A 36 -11.03 -3.95 -2.30
N LEU A 37 -9.76 -3.63 -2.58
CA LEU A 37 -9.40 -2.47 -3.40
C LEU A 37 -9.92 -2.62 -4.83
N ASP A 38 -9.82 -3.82 -5.39
CA ASP A 38 -10.35 -4.13 -6.73
C ASP A 38 -11.88 -4.01 -6.75
N TYR A 39 -12.58 -4.63 -5.78
CA TYR A 39 -14.04 -4.63 -5.70
C TYR A 39 -14.64 -3.22 -5.59
N TYR A 40 -14.00 -2.32 -4.81
CA TYR A 40 -14.48 -0.95 -4.63
C TYR A 40 -13.87 0.06 -5.61
N GLY A 41 -13.02 -0.38 -6.56
CA GLY A 41 -12.33 0.52 -7.49
C GLY A 41 -11.45 1.56 -6.79
N ALA A 42 -10.92 1.23 -5.62
CA ALA A 42 -10.23 2.18 -4.75
C ALA A 42 -8.74 2.37 -5.08
N SER A 43 -8.23 1.63 -6.08
CA SER A 43 -6.88 1.81 -6.64
C SER A 43 -6.65 3.25 -7.15
N ARG A 44 -7.70 3.94 -7.62
CA ARG A 44 -7.64 5.35 -8.06
C ARG A 44 -7.22 6.32 -6.96
N PHE A 45 -7.48 6.00 -5.69
CA PHE A 45 -7.15 6.86 -4.55
C PHE A 45 -5.70 6.69 -4.06
N ASN A 46 -4.87 6.00 -4.85
CA ASN A 46 -3.46 5.70 -4.54
C ASN A 46 -3.28 4.97 -3.20
N ILE A 47 -4.26 4.12 -2.85
CA ILE A 47 -4.16 3.19 -1.72
C ILE A 47 -3.39 1.96 -2.19
N ARG A 48 -2.13 1.86 -1.75
CA ARG A 48 -1.23 0.74 -1.97
C ARG A 48 -1.34 -0.24 -0.81
N TYR A 49 -1.02 -1.50 -1.07
CA TYR A 49 -0.99 -2.55 -0.05
C TYR A 49 0.24 -3.43 -0.27
N GLY A 50 0.76 -4.00 0.81
CA GLY A 50 1.87 -4.94 0.77
C GLY A 50 2.02 -5.69 2.08
N GLY A 51 2.89 -6.69 2.09
CA GLY A 51 3.19 -7.52 3.24
C GLY A 51 4.17 -6.87 4.20
N LEU A 52 4.13 -7.29 5.47
CA LEU A 52 5.08 -6.85 6.49
C LEU A 52 6.55 -7.12 6.07
N ALA A 53 6.82 -8.28 5.47
CA ALA A 53 8.16 -8.61 4.98
C ALA A 53 8.65 -7.62 3.90
N GLU A 54 7.77 -7.20 2.98
CA GLU A 54 8.12 -6.25 1.91
C GLU A 54 8.44 -4.87 2.49
N LEU A 55 7.67 -4.43 3.50
CA LEU A 55 7.95 -3.18 4.22
C LEU A 55 9.28 -3.23 4.98
N ILE A 56 9.57 -4.35 5.64
CA ILE A 56 10.84 -4.55 6.36
C ILE A 56 12.01 -4.53 5.37
N VAL A 57 11.93 -5.26 4.25
CA VAL A 57 12.98 -5.27 3.22
C VAL A 57 13.20 -3.88 2.65
N ASN A 58 12.14 -3.10 2.43
CA ASN A 58 12.24 -1.72 1.98
C ASN A 58 12.96 -0.79 2.97
N ALA A 59 12.96 -1.13 4.27
CA ALA A 59 13.63 -0.36 5.32
C ALA A 59 15.06 -0.86 5.62
N MET A 60 15.54 -1.93 4.99
CA MET A 60 16.88 -2.45 5.22
C MET A 60 17.93 -1.54 4.56
N ILE A 61 18.89 -1.06 5.37
CA ILE A 61 20.01 -0.21 4.90
C ILE A 61 21.00 -0.91 3.96
N LYS A 62 20.85 -2.22 3.75
CA LYS A 62 21.73 -3.01 2.88
C LYS A 62 21.45 -2.77 1.39
N PHE A 63 20.29 -2.23 1.04
CA PHE A 63 19.89 -2.02 -0.35
C PHE A 63 19.94 -0.54 -0.70
N ASP A 64 20.62 -0.22 -1.81
CA ASP A 64 20.79 1.16 -2.30
C ASP A 64 19.56 1.71 -3.03
N ARG A 65 18.48 0.91 -3.11
CA ARG A 65 17.22 1.30 -3.77
C ARG A 65 16.01 0.76 -3.01
N PRO A 66 14.86 1.45 -3.07
CA PRO A 66 13.62 0.97 -2.48
C PRO A 66 13.20 -0.39 -3.05
N TYR A 67 12.60 -1.22 -2.21
CA TYR A 67 11.96 -2.47 -2.63
C TYR A 67 10.54 -2.23 -3.16
N LEU A 68 9.83 -1.24 -2.62
CA LEU A 68 8.47 -0.89 -3.05
C LEU A 68 8.52 -0.10 -4.36
N ASP A 69 7.92 -0.63 -5.43
CA ASP A 69 8.06 -0.07 -6.78
C ASP A 69 7.54 1.36 -6.92
N PHE A 70 6.53 1.77 -6.15
CA PHE A 70 6.00 3.14 -6.20
C PHE A 70 6.94 4.19 -5.56
N LEU A 71 8.04 3.77 -4.95
CA LEU A 71 9.11 4.65 -4.45
C LEU A 71 10.31 4.69 -5.40
N ARG A 72 10.28 3.89 -6.48
CA ARG A 72 11.39 3.77 -7.41
C ARG A 72 11.22 4.76 -8.56
N GLU A 73 12.28 5.50 -8.85
CA GLU A 73 12.32 6.46 -9.96
C GLU A 73 12.58 5.77 -11.31
N ASP A 74 13.11 4.54 -11.30
CA ASP A 74 13.49 3.78 -12.49
C ASP A 74 12.35 2.92 -13.08
N VAL A 75 11.18 2.93 -12.44
CA VAL A 75 9.99 2.20 -12.88
C VAL A 75 8.92 3.24 -13.23
N THR A 76 9.02 3.83 -14.43
CA THR A 76 7.99 4.72 -14.99
C THR A 76 7.12 3.98 -16.00
#